data_AF-A0A645IUH0-F1
#
_entry.id   AF-A0A645IUH0-F1
#
_cell.length_a   1.000
_cell.length_b   1.000
_cell.length_c   1.000
_cell.angle_alpha   90.00
_cell.angle_beta   90.00
_cell.angle_gamma   90.00
#
_symmetry.space_group_name_H-M   'P 1'
#
loop_
_entity.id
_entity.type
_entity.pdbx_description
1 polymer ?
#
loop_
_entity_poly.entity_id
_entity_poly.type
_entity_poly.pdbx_seq_one_letter_code
_entity_poly.pdbx_strand_id
1 'polypeptide(L)'
;MHALSYPLSGTYHVTHGEANYQMFVEVFKTYNRKHPEGKIKEINQVFARILQCAVENVYDELTAVLDSLLARKPLKDYGMKPEEIERFTDSVIEGQQRLLGNSYVPLSREDMLNIYKNLY
;
A
#
# COMPACT_ATOMS: atom_id res chain seq x y z
N MET A 1 2.71 2.79 3.87
CA MET A 1 2.88 3.33 2.50
C MET A 1 4.32 3.76 2.27
N HIS A 2 4.77 4.92 2.77
CA HIS A 2 6.16 5.39 2.60
C HIS A 2 7.26 4.38 2.92
N ALA A 3 7.11 3.62 4.01
CA ALA A 3 8.06 2.56 4.35
C ALA A 3 8.19 1.51 3.23
N LEU A 4 7.06 1.08 2.66
CA LEU A 4 6.98 0.02 1.65
C LEU A 4 7.32 0.51 0.24
N SER A 5 7.11 1.79 -0.06
CA SER A 5 7.45 2.36 -1.37
C SER A 5 8.95 2.66 -1.52
N TYR A 6 9.70 2.72 -0.40
CA TYR A 6 11.12 3.06 -0.39
C TYR A 6 11.99 2.16 -1.29
N PRO A 7 11.91 0.82 -1.24
CA PRO A 7 12.72 -0.04 -2.11
C PRO A 7 12.41 0.17 -3.59
N LEU A 8 11.17 0.45 -3.95
CA LEU A 8 10.78 0.70 -5.34
C LEU A 8 11.45 1.97 -5.89
N SER A 9 11.49 3.05 -5.11
CA SER A 9 12.20 4.28 -5.49
C SER A 9 13.73 4.08 -5.52
N GLY A 10 14.28 3.32 -4.58
CA GLY A 10 15.72 3.09 -4.45
C GLY A 10 16.29 2.16 -5.52
N THR A 11 15.60 1.06 -5.83
CA THR A 11 16.07 0.02 -6.75
C THR A 11 15.68 0.30 -8.20
N TYR A 12 14.46 0.79 -8.42
CA TYR A 12 13.89 0.94 -9.77
C TYR A 12 13.76 2.40 -10.22
N HIS A 13 14.22 3.35 -9.41
CA HIS A 13 14.16 4.80 -9.69
C HIS A 13 12.74 5.30 -10.01
N VAL A 14 11.72 4.60 -9.52
CA VAL A 14 10.32 5.03 -9.63
C VAL A 14 10.16 6.32 -8.84
N THR A 15 9.48 7.30 -9.44
CA THR A 15 9.30 8.60 -8.78
C THR A 15 8.52 8.44 -7.47
N HIS A 16 8.87 9.22 -6.45
CA HIS A 16 8.35 9.03 -5.10
C HIS A 16 6.81 9.07 -5.00
N GLY A 17 6.16 9.94 -5.79
CA GLY A 17 4.69 10.02 -5.85
C GLY A 17 4.06 8.73 -6.38
N GLU A 18 4.57 8.24 -7.51
CA GLU A 18 4.14 6.98 -8.14
C GLU A 18 4.38 5.77 -7.23
N ALA A 19 5.56 5.69 -6.59
CA ALA A 19 5.88 4.59 -5.70
C ALA A 19 4.95 4.55 -4.46
N ASN A 20 4.59 5.70 -3.89
CA ASN A 20 3.64 5.76 -2.77
C ASN A 20 2.23 5.37 -3.21
N TYR A 21 1.82 5.85 -4.37
CA TYR A 21 0.53 5.55 -4.94
C TYR A 21 0.37 4.03 -5.22
N GLN A 22 1.41 3.38 -5.74
CA GLN A 22 1.45 1.93 -5.94
C GLN A 22 1.11 1.14 -4.67
N MET A 23 1.58 1.63 -3.52
CA MET A 23 1.35 0.99 -2.21
C MET A 23 0.04 1.41 -1.54
N PHE A 24 -0.62 2.46 -2.02
CA PHE A 24 -1.61 3.18 -1.25
C PHE A 24 -2.79 2.32 -0.85
N VAL A 25 -3.50 1.80 -1.85
CA VAL A 25 -4.75 1.06 -1.62
C VAL A 25 -4.50 -0.24 -0.88
N GLU A 26 -3.45 -1.00 -1.22
CA GLU A 26 -3.19 -2.31 -0.60
C GLU A 26 -2.78 -2.17 0.87
N VAL A 27 -2.08 -1.09 1.25
CA VAL A 27 -1.80 -0.78 2.66
C VAL A 27 -3.09 -0.46 3.41
N PHE A 28 -4.00 0.33 2.83
CA PHE A 28 -5.30 0.62 3.44
C PHE A 28 -6.19 -0.63 3.57
N LYS A 29 -6.24 -1.48 2.54
CA LYS A 29 -6.89 -2.80 2.60
C LYS A 29 -6.34 -3.63 3.75
N THR A 30 -5.01 -3.68 3.90
CA THR A 30 -4.34 -4.40 5.00
C THR A 30 -4.69 -3.82 6.36
N TYR A 31 -4.62 -2.49 6.54
CA TYR A 31 -5.03 -1.84 7.78
C TYR A 31 -6.48 -2.16 8.15
N ASN A 32 -7.39 -2.15 7.17
CA ASN A 32 -8.81 -2.44 7.40
C ASN A 32 -9.03 -3.89 7.82
N ARG A 33 -8.31 -4.85 7.23
CA ARG A 33 -8.35 -6.26 7.66
C ARG A 33 -7.85 -6.43 9.10
N LYS A 34 -6.78 -5.72 9.48
CA LYS A 34 -6.14 -5.88 10.79
C LYS A 34 -6.91 -5.23 11.94
N HIS A 35 -7.47 -4.04 11.72
CA HIS A 35 -8.15 -3.29 12.77
C HIS A 35 -9.28 -2.42 12.19
N PRO A 36 -10.38 -3.05 11.74
CA PRO A 36 -11.45 -2.36 11.02
C PRO A 36 -12.20 -1.34 11.88
N GLU A 37 -12.23 -1.52 13.21
CA GLU A 37 -13.10 -0.74 14.11
C GLU A 37 -12.47 0.53 14.69
N GLY A 38 -11.21 0.86 14.37
CA GLY A 38 -10.65 2.14 14.81
C GLY A 38 -10.85 3.26 13.78
N LYS A 39 -9.94 4.25 13.76
CA LYS A 39 -10.02 5.44 12.87
C LYS A 39 -10.17 5.12 11.38
N ILE A 40 -9.80 3.92 10.92
CA ILE A 40 -9.99 3.51 9.53
C ILE A 40 -11.48 3.38 9.15
N LYS A 41 -12.36 3.08 10.11
CA LYS A 41 -13.80 3.04 9.90
C LYS A 41 -14.36 4.40 9.49
N GLU A 42 -13.96 5.44 10.23
CA GLU A 42 -14.40 6.81 10.00
C GLU A 42 -13.92 7.33 8.64
N ILE A 43 -12.64 7.10 8.28
CA ILE A 43 -12.14 7.53 6.97
C ILE A 43 -12.80 6.76 5.82
N ASN A 44 -13.11 5.48 5.98
CA ASN A 44 -13.84 4.71 4.96
C ASN A 44 -15.26 5.24 4.76
N GLN A 45 -15.94 5.69 5.81
CA GLN A 45 -17.24 6.37 5.68
C GLN A 45 -17.11 7.71 4.95
N VAL A 46 -16.05 8.48 5.22
CA VAL A 46 -15.77 9.74 4.52
C VAL A 46 -15.53 9.48 3.04
N PHE A 47 -14.67 8.51 2.69
CA PHE A 47 -14.40 8.13 1.32
C PHE A 47 -15.66 7.62 0.61
N ALA A 48 -16.42 6.72 1.23
CA ALA A 48 -17.67 6.20 0.66
C ALA A 48 -18.68 7.32 0.34
N ARG A 49 -18.82 8.31 1.23
CA ARG A 49 -19.67 9.48 1.00
C ARG A 49 -19.18 10.35 -0.16
N ILE A 50 -17.87 10.58 -0.28
CA ILE A 50 -17.28 11.39 -1.36
C ILE A 50 -17.39 10.67 -2.71
N LEU A 51 -17.10 9.37 -2.72
CA LEU A 51 -17.13 8.51 -3.90
C LEU A 51 -18.56 8.05 -4.26
N GLN A 52 -19.54 8.36 -3.41
CA GLN A 52 -20.94 7.96 -3.57
C GLN A 52 -21.13 6.44 -3.74
N CYS A 53 -20.38 5.66 -2.96
CA CYS A 53 -20.39 4.20 -3.01
C CYS A 53 -20.70 3.59 -1.63
N ALA A 54 -20.93 2.29 -1.61
CA ALA A 54 -21.03 1.53 -0.36
C ALA A 54 -19.66 1.41 0.31
N VAL A 55 -19.61 1.31 1.64
CA VAL A 55 -18.35 1.28 2.42
C VAL A 55 -17.49 0.07 2.06
N GLU A 56 -18.13 -1.07 1.76
CA GLU A 56 -17.50 -2.30 1.30
C GLU A 56 -16.76 -2.15 -0.03
N ASN A 57 -17.19 -1.23 -0.90
CA ASN A 57 -16.62 -1.00 -2.22
C ASN A 57 -15.57 0.13 -2.24
N VAL A 58 -15.35 0.79 -1.09
CA VAL A 58 -14.60 2.04 -1.02
C VAL A 58 -13.20 1.96 -1.61
N TYR A 59 -12.50 0.84 -1.45
CA TYR A 59 -11.14 0.68 -1.96
C TYR A 59 -11.07 0.39 -3.45
N ASP A 60 -12.11 -0.21 -4.02
CA ASP A 60 -12.19 -0.49 -5.45
C ASP A 60 -12.60 0.78 -6.20
N GLU A 61 -13.52 1.58 -5.64
CA GLU A 61 -13.86 2.91 -6.18
C GLU A 61 -12.70 3.90 -6.03
N LEU A 62 -12.02 3.90 -4.88
CA LEU A 62 -10.82 4.72 -4.69
C LEU A 62 -9.70 4.33 -5.66
N THR A 63 -9.54 3.03 -5.91
CA THR A 63 -8.67 2.49 -6.96
C THR A 63 -9.04 3.08 -8.31
N ALA A 64 -10.30 2.99 -8.74
CA ALA A 64 -10.73 3.45 -10.06
C ALA A 64 -10.45 4.95 -10.27
N VAL A 65 -10.70 5.77 -9.24
CA VAL A 65 -10.40 7.21 -9.28
C VAL A 65 -8.89 7.45 -9.41
N LEU A 66 -8.07 6.83 -8.57
CA LEU A 66 -6.64 7.08 -8.60
C LEU A 66 -5.99 6.55 -9.89
N ASP A 67 -6.45 5.40 -10.39
CA ASP A 67 -5.96 4.78 -11.63
C ASP A 67 -6.29 5.64 -12.86
N SER A 68 -7.31 6.50 -12.77
CA SER A 68 -7.60 7.51 -13.81
C SER A 68 -6.61 8.68 -13.83
N LEU A 69 -5.92 8.95 -12.71
CA LEU A 69 -4.91 10.02 -12.60
C LEU A 69 -3.53 9.53 -13.01
N LEU A 70 -3.17 8.32 -12.59
CA LEU A 70 -1.91 7.67 -12.92
C LEU A 70 -2.17 6.17 -13.02
N ALA A 71 -1.90 5.56 -14.17
CA ALA A 71 -2.13 4.13 -14.32
C ALA A 71 -1.16 3.33 -13.43
N ARG A 72 -1.68 2.51 -12.51
CA ARG A 72 -0.85 1.54 -11.79
C ARG A 72 -0.36 0.45 -12.73
N LYS A 73 0.84 -0.02 -12.42
CA LYS A 73 1.44 -1.18 -13.07
C LYS A 73 1.73 -2.22 -12.00
N PRO A 74 1.55 -3.52 -12.29
CA PRO A 74 2.06 -4.58 -11.43
C PRO A 74 3.55 -4.36 -11.11
N LEU A 75 4.02 -4.73 -9.92
CA LEU A 75 5.39 -4.44 -9.51
C LEU A 75 6.43 -5.08 -10.44
N LYS A 76 6.10 -6.25 -11.01
CA LYS A 76 6.95 -6.92 -12.01
C LYS A 76 7.23 -6.08 -13.25
N ASP A 77 6.34 -5.15 -13.61
CA ASP A 77 6.49 -4.30 -14.79
C ASP A 77 7.50 -3.15 -14.57
N TYR A 78 7.87 -2.87 -13.31
CA TYR A 78 9.01 -2.01 -12.97
C TYR A 78 10.35 -2.77 -13.01
N GLY A 79 10.31 -4.09 -13.22
CA GLY A 79 11.48 -4.98 -13.21
C GLY A 79 11.63 -5.82 -11.94
N MET A 80 10.68 -5.72 -10.99
CA MET A 80 10.71 -6.49 -9.75
C MET A 80 10.68 -7.99 -10.02
N LYS A 81 11.55 -8.73 -9.34
CA LYS A 81 11.62 -10.20 -9.40
C LYS A 81 10.90 -10.84 -8.21
N PRO A 82 10.38 -12.08 -8.33
CA PRO A 82 9.65 -12.72 -7.23
C PRO A 82 10.47 -12.84 -5.93
N GLU A 83 11.76 -13.14 -6.03
CA GLU A 83 12.68 -13.24 -4.90
C GLU A 83 12.96 -11.89 -4.21
N GLU A 84 12.60 -10.77 -4.84
CA GLU A 84 12.74 -9.44 -4.24
C GLU A 84 11.60 -9.09 -3.31
N ILE A 85 10.48 -9.82 -3.34
CA ILE A 85 9.38 -9.64 -2.38
C ILE A 85 9.88 -9.82 -0.95
N GLU A 86 10.65 -10.89 -0.71
CA GLU A 86 11.28 -11.17 0.58
C GLU A 86 12.35 -10.13 0.90
N ARG A 87 13.27 -9.86 -0.06
CA ARG A 87 14.37 -8.89 0.13
C ARG A 87 13.88 -7.47 0.43
N PHE A 88 12.84 -7.02 -0.27
CA PHE A 88 12.24 -5.71 -0.05
C PHE A 88 11.58 -5.66 1.33
N THR A 89 10.85 -6.71 1.71
CA THR A 89 10.25 -6.81 3.04
C THR A 89 11.31 -6.69 4.14
N ASP A 90 12.38 -7.46 4.04
CA ASP A 90 13.46 -7.46 5.04
C ASP A 90 14.17 -6.09 5.08
N SER A 91 14.45 -5.48 3.93
CA SER A 91 15.04 -4.13 3.87
C SER A 91 14.15 -3.05 4.51
N VAL A 92 12.83 -3.17 4.41
CA VAL A 92 11.89 -2.24 5.03
C VAL A 92 11.86 -2.43 6.54
N ILE A 93 11.90 -3.68 7.01
CA ILE A 93 12.04 -3.97 8.44
C ILE A 93 13.37 -3.42 8.96
N GLU A 94 14.48 -3.62 8.28
CA GLU A 94 15.78 -3.16 8.79
C GLU A 94 15.91 -1.63 8.74
N GLY A 95 15.48 -1.01 7.63
CA GLY A 95 15.79 0.39 7.32
C GLY A 95 14.70 1.42 7.63
N GLN A 96 13.43 1.01 7.75
CA GLN A 96 12.29 1.94 7.80
C GLN A 96 11.52 1.93 9.14
N GLN A 97 12.20 1.59 10.24
CA GLN A 97 11.61 1.45 11.58
C GLN A 97 10.81 2.67 12.04
N ARG A 98 11.32 3.89 11.83
CA ARG A 98 10.60 5.12 12.18
C ARG A 98 9.28 5.27 11.42
N LEU A 99 9.27 4.94 10.13
CA LEU A 99 8.07 5.02 9.30
C LEU A 99 7.08 3.91 9.64
N LEU A 100 7.58 2.70 9.93
CA LEU A 100 6.77 1.58 10.39
C LEU A 100 6.11 1.87 11.74
N GLY A 101 6.83 2.48 12.68
CA GLY A 101 6.31 2.89 13.99
C GLY A 101 5.19 3.94 13.92
N ASN A 102 5.08 4.67 12.81
CA ASN A 102 4.00 5.64 12.56
C ASN A 102 2.79 5.03 11.82
N SER A 103 2.80 3.70 11.58
CA SER A 103 1.67 3.02 10.93
C SER A 103 0.44 3.05 11.82
N TYR A 104 -0.75 3.08 11.21
CA TYR A 104 -2.02 3.06 11.93
C TYR A 104 -2.14 1.85 12.87
N VAL A 105 -1.68 0.70 12.40
CA VAL A 105 -1.47 -0.52 13.18
C VAL A 105 -0.10 -1.12 12.86
N PRO A 106 0.56 -1.81 13.80
CA PRO A 106 1.80 -2.51 13.52
C PRO A 106 1.63 -3.50 12.36
N LEU A 107 2.56 -3.47 11.41
CA LEU A 107 2.63 -4.43 10.31
C LEU A 107 3.64 -5.52 10.64
N SER A 108 3.21 -6.77 10.57
CA SER A 108 4.11 -7.93 10.64
C SER A 108 4.90 -8.09 9.34
N ARG A 109 5.96 -8.89 9.38
CA ARG A 109 6.68 -9.32 8.17
C ARG A 109 5.73 -9.93 7.15
N GLU A 110 4.81 -10.78 7.60
CA GLU A 110 3.81 -11.44 6.74
C GLU A 110 2.85 -10.44 6.09
N ASP A 111 2.39 -9.41 6.82
CA ASP A 111 1.55 -8.36 6.23
C ASP A 111 2.27 -7.68 5.07
N MET A 112 3.55 -7.34 5.26
CA MET A 112 4.36 -6.67 4.25
C MET A 112 4.63 -7.56 3.04
N LEU A 113 4.93 -8.85 3.25
CA LEU A 113 5.06 -9.83 2.16
C LEU A 113 3.77 -9.92 1.35
N ASN A 114 2.62 -10.02 2.02
CA ASN A 114 1.34 -10.15 1.34
C ASN A 114 0.99 -8.88 0.56
N ILE A 115 1.34 -7.69 1.07
CA ILE A 115 1.20 -6.43 0.31
C ILE A 115 2.02 -6.50 -0.99
N TYR A 116 3.30 -6.86 -0.93
CA TYR A 116 4.13 -6.96 -2.13
C TYR A 116 3.62 -8.05 -3.09
N LYS A 117 3.19 -9.22 -2.59
CA LYS A 117 2.63 -10.31 -3.41
C LYS A 117 1.35 -9.90 -4.13
N ASN A 118 0.47 -9.17 -3.45
CA ASN A 118 -0.79 -8.70 -4.04
C ASN A 118 -0.57 -7.63 -5.11
N LEU A 119 0.55 -6.91 -5.05
CA LEU A 119 0.92 -5.86 -6.01
C LEU A 119 1.86 -6.34 -7.12
N TYR A 120 2.40 -7.57 -7.04
CA TYR A 120 3.35 -8.14 -7.98
C TYR A 120 2.73 -8.44 -9.36
#